data_AF-A0A445KYZ7-F1
#
_entry.id   AF-A0A445KYZ7-F1
#
_cell.length_a   1.000
_cell.length_b   1.000
_cell.length_c   1.000
_cell.angle_alpha   90.00
_cell.angle_beta   90.00
_cell.angle_gamma   90.00
#
_symmetry.space_group_name_H-M   'P 1'
#
loop_
_entity.id
_entity.type
_entity.pdbx_description
1 polymer ?
#
loop_
_entity_poly.entity_id
_entity_poly.type
_entity_poly.pdbx_seq_one_letter_code
_entity_poly.pdbx_strand_id
1 'polypeptide(L)'
;MESQSQRDRRSDALGHLRVLPDEILCSILERLTTRDAARVACVSSVMYILCNEDPLWMSLCLKGASGLLQFKASWKKTSRHNENLPDKYKECHQGPLYFYGFNSLFLYRRLYRCHTTLDAFYADTGNVERIKDISLKDFYNEYDAKKPVMLTGLADTWSARRKWTTDQLLLNYGDLAFKISKRSSRKMSMKFKDYVSYMKVQHDEDPLYIFYEKFGETAPSLLKDYCVPHLFQEDFFDILDTDKRPSYRWLIIGPERSGASWHVDPALTSAWNTLLCGRK
;
A
#
# COMPACT_ATOMS: atom_id res chain seq x y z
N MET A 1 -36.64 -32.86 4.67
CA MET A 1 -36.01 -31.58 5.05
C MET A 1 -35.90 -30.73 3.80
N GLU A 2 -36.89 -29.89 3.55
CA GLU A 2 -36.82 -28.92 2.45
C GLU A 2 -35.73 -27.91 2.77
N SER A 3 -34.77 -27.73 1.85
CA SER A 3 -33.84 -26.61 1.91
C SER A 3 -34.68 -25.33 1.81
N GLN A 4 -34.82 -24.59 2.92
CA GLN A 4 -35.28 -23.21 2.83
C GLN A 4 -34.32 -22.49 1.89
N SER A 5 -34.79 -22.23 0.67
CA SER A 5 -34.15 -21.30 -0.26
C SER A 5 -33.91 -20.02 0.53
N GLN A 6 -32.65 -19.73 0.81
CA GLN A 6 -32.28 -18.58 1.62
C GLN A 6 -32.64 -17.34 0.79
N ARG A 7 -33.78 -16.71 1.10
CA ARG A 7 -34.31 -15.55 0.39
C ARG A 7 -33.23 -14.47 0.30
N ASP A 8 -32.93 -14.03 -0.92
CA ASP A 8 -32.00 -12.92 -1.13
C ASP A 8 -32.58 -11.64 -0.54
N ARG A 9 -31.94 -11.13 0.51
CA ARG A 9 -32.33 -9.91 1.22
C ARG A 9 -32.01 -8.64 0.45
N ARG A 10 -31.25 -8.71 -0.65
CA ARG A 10 -30.75 -7.53 -1.36
C ARG A 10 -31.86 -6.59 -1.78
N SER A 11 -32.88 -7.12 -2.44
CA SER A 11 -34.02 -6.33 -2.93
C SER A 11 -34.83 -5.68 -1.80
N ASP A 12 -35.09 -6.42 -0.73
CA ASP A 12 -35.89 -5.95 0.41
C ASP A 12 -35.12 -4.92 1.26
N ALA A 13 -33.81 -5.13 1.46
CA ALA A 13 -32.98 -4.27 2.30
C ALA A 13 -32.50 -2.98 1.59
N LEU A 14 -32.45 -2.94 0.26
CA LEU A 14 -32.04 -1.74 -0.49
C LEU A 14 -33.22 -0.90 -0.98
N GLY A 15 -34.44 -1.44 -1.01
CA GLY A 15 -35.61 -0.73 -1.53
C GLY A 15 -35.37 -0.20 -2.95
N HIS A 16 -35.56 1.11 -3.16
CA HIS A 16 -35.34 1.73 -4.48
C HIS A 16 -33.88 1.71 -4.95
N LEU A 17 -32.90 1.61 -4.03
CA LEU A 17 -31.48 1.54 -4.39
C LEU A 17 -31.10 0.17 -4.98
N ARG A 18 -32.00 -0.81 -4.99
CA ARG A 18 -31.74 -2.16 -5.52
C ARG A 18 -31.29 -2.17 -6.98
N VAL A 19 -31.66 -1.15 -7.75
CA VAL A 19 -31.31 -1.01 -9.17
C VAL A 19 -29.83 -0.72 -9.41
N LEU A 20 -29.12 -0.23 -8.38
CA LEU A 20 -27.69 0.08 -8.47
C LEU A 20 -26.85 -1.18 -8.16
N PRO A 21 -25.80 -1.47 -8.94
CA PRO A 21 -24.83 -2.50 -8.60
C PRO A 21 -24.09 -2.22 -7.28
N ASP A 22 -23.62 -3.26 -6.60
CA ASP A 22 -22.90 -3.11 -5.31
C ASP A 22 -21.62 -2.26 -5.42
N GLU A 23 -20.94 -2.32 -6.56
CA GLU A 23 -19.77 -1.48 -6.88
C GLU A 23 -20.12 0.01 -6.88
N ILE A 24 -21.26 0.35 -7.50
CA ILE A 24 -21.74 1.74 -7.55
C ILE A 24 -22.17 2.20 -6.17
N LEU A 25 -22.86 1.34 -5.41
CA LEU A 25 -23.20 1.62 -4.01
C LEU A 25 -21.95 1.89 -3.17
N CYS A 26 -20.91 1.05 -3.26
CA CYS A 26 -19.65 1.25 -2.55
C CYS A 26 -18.98 2.57 -2.97
N SER A 27 -18.96 2.87 -4.27
CA SER A 27 -18.39 4.12 -4.80
C SER A 27 -19.13 5.38 -4.31
N ILE A 28 -20.45 5.28 -4.10
CA ILE A 28 -21.27 6.34 -3.49
C ILE A 28 -20.92 6.47 -2.01
N LEU A 29 -20.84 5.35 -1.27
CA LEU A 29 -20.51 5.35 0.15
C LEU A 29 -19.14 5.99 0.43
N GLU A 30 -18.15 5.79 -0.45
CA GLU A 30 -16.84 6.42 -0.34
C GLU A 30 -16.88 7.95 -0.40
N ARG A 31 -17.95 8.56 -0.91
CA ARG A 31 -18.12 10.03 -0.98
C ARG A 31 -18.69 10.63 0.30
N LEU A 32 -19.12 9.81 1.24
CA LEU A 32 -19.70 10.26 2.50
C LEU A 32 -18.65 10.77 3.48
N THR A 33 -19.10 11.45 4.53
CA THR A 33 -18.27 11.66 5.72
C THR A 33 -18.23 10.37 6.55
N THR A 34 -17.25 10.26 7.46
CA THR A 34 -17.19 9.19 8.47
C THR A 34 -18.50 9.05 9.27
N ARG A 35 -19.10 10.19 9.63
CA ARG A 35 -20.36 10.25 10.37
C ARG A 35 -21.55 9.79 9.54
N ASP A 36 -21.62 10.20 8.28
CA ASP A 36 -22.73 9.81 7.40
C ASP A 36 -22.63 8.33 7.01
N ALA A 37 -21.43 7.80 6.77
CA ALA A 37 -21.22 6.36 6.58
C ALA A 37 -21.68 5.55 7.81
N ALA A 38 -21.41 6.04 9.02
CA ALA A 38 -21.89 5.41 10.25
C ALA A 38 -23.42 5.45 10.39
N ARG A 39 -24.08 6.55 9.96
CA ARG A 39 -25.55 6.65 9.93
C ARG A 39 -26.17 5.71 8.90
N VAL A 40 -25.60 5.66 7.70
CA VAL A 40 -26.07 4.79 6.61
C VAL A 40 -25.96 3.32 6.99
N ALA A 41 -24.93 2.94 7.75
CA ALA A 41 -24.78 1.58 8.28
C ALA A 41 -25.97 1.13 9.15
N CYS A 42 -26.77 2.05 9.69
CA CYS A 42 -27.95 1.74 10.53
C CYS A 42 -29.26 1.64 9.72
N VAL A 43 -29.25 1.92 8.41
CA VAL A 43 -30.48 2.05 7.61
C VAL A 43 -31.06 0.69 7.23
N SER A 44 -30.23 -0.28 6.89
CA SER A 44 -30.68 -1.63 6.53
C SER A 44 -29.57 -2.65 6.70
N SER A 45 -29.92 -3.94 6.67
CA SER A 45 -28.94 -5.02 6.80
C SER A 45 -27.89 -5.04 5.67
N VAL A 46 -28.26 -4.69 4.44
CA VAL A 46 -27.29 -4.61 3.32
C VAL A 46 -26.43 -3.35 3.43
N MET A 47 -26.99 -2.22 3.83
CA MET A 47 -26.17 -1.02 4.09
C MET A 47 -25.21 -1.24 5.25
N TYR A 48 -25.63 -1.98 6.29
CA TYR A 48 -24.71 -2.39 7.34
C TYR A 48 -23.53 -3.19 6.78
N ILE A 49 -23.78 -4.20 5.94
CA ILE A 49 -22.71 -5.01 5.33
C ILE A 49 -21.77 -4.12 4.51
N LEU A 50 -22.30 -3.35 3.56
CA LEU A 50 -21.51 -2.47 2.68
C LEU A 50 -20.72 -1.42 3.47
N CYS A 51 -21.29 -0.86 4.54
CA CYS A 51 -20.62 0.11 5.40
C CYS A 51 -19.66 -0.51 6.42
N ASN A 52 -19.54 -1.85 6.51
CA ASN A 52 -18.54 -2.51 7.34
C ASN A 52 -17.37 -3.10 6.53
N GLU A 53 -17.33 -2.85 5.22
CA GLU A 53 -16.17 -3.16 4.38
C GLU A 53 -14.97 -2.27 4.72
N ASP A 54 -13.81 -2.88 5.00
CA ASP A 54 -12.59 -2.16 5.38
C ASP A 54 -12.10 -1.12 4.33
N PRO A 55 -12.18 -1.39 3.00
CA PRO A 55 -11.79 -0.41 1.98
C PRO A 55 -12.55 0.92 2.04
N LEU A 56 -13.83 0.90 2.44
CA LEU A 56 -14.61 2.14 2.64
C LEU A 56 -13.93 2.99 3.71
N TRP A 57 -13.63 2.39 4.86
CA TRP A 57 -13.04 3.10 5.97
C TRP A 57 -11.61 3.54 5.71
N MET A 58 -10.84 2.80 4.91
CA MET A 58 -9.54 3.25 4.42
C MET A 58 -9.70 4.53 3.62
N SER A 59 -10.58 4.54 2.62
CA SER A 59 -10.86 5.70 1.76
C SER A 59 -11.26 6.93 2.60
N LEU A 60 -12.20 6.75 3.54
CA LEU A 60 -12.64 7.82 4.44
C LEU A 60 -11.52 8.31 5.39
N CYS A 61 -10.73 7.38 5.96
CA CYS A 61 -9.60 7.70 6.82
C CYS A 61 -8.58 8.58 6.09
N LEU A 62 -8.16 8.15 4.90
CA LEU A 62 -7.11 8.81 4.13
C LEU A 62 -7.60 10.13 3.50
N LYS A 63 -8.91 10.28 3.21
CA LYS A 63 -9.52 11.55 2.80
C LYS A 63 -9.55 12.58 3.92
N GLY A 64 -9.69 12.16 5.17
CA GLY A 64 -9.69 13.05 6.33
C GLY A 64 -8.29 13.33 6.87
N ALA A 65 -7.37 12.37 6.76
CA ALA A 65 -6.06 12.43 7.39
C ALA A 65 -5.09 13.41 6.72
N SER A 66 -4.24 14.00 7.55
CA SER A 66 -3.03 14.73 7.18
C SER A 66 -1.96 14.49 8.26
N GLY A 67 -0.68 14.52 7.87
CA GLY A 67 0.41 14.34 8.82
C GLY A 67 0.65 12.88 9.22
N LEU A 68 0.70 12.62 10.53
CA LEU A 68 1.14 11.34 11.09
C LEU A 68 -0.05 10.38 11.29
N LEU A 69 -0.11 9.33 10.47
CA LEU A 69 -1.11 8.27 10.57
C LEU A 69 -0.68 7.25 11.62
N GLN A 70 -1.64 6.79 12.43
CA GLN A 70 -1.45 5.64 13.32
C GLN A 70 -2.58 4.63 13.11
N PHE A 71 -2.27 3.49 12.49
CA PHE A 71 -3.24 2.44 12.24
C PHE A 71 -3.68 1.74 13.55
N LYS A 72 -4.99 1.48 13.70
CA LYS A 72 -5.61 0.93 14.91
C LYS A 72 -6.33 -0.40 14.63
N ALA A 73 -5.59 -1.45 14.27
CA ALA A 73 -6.08 -2.81 13.99
C ALA A 73 -7.06 -2.98 12.81
N SER A 74 -7.92 -1.99 12.50
CA SER A 74 -8.72 -1.92 11.27
C SER A 74 -8.89 -0.48 10.83
N TRP A 75 -9.28 -0.27 9.57
CA TRP A 75 -9.51 1.07 9.05
C TRP A 75 -10.67 1.78 9.74
N LYS A 76 -11.74 1.05 10.08
CA LYS A 76 -12.88 1.62 10.82
C LYS A 76 -12.47 2.14 12.20
N LYS A 77 -11.68 1.37 12.94
CA LYS A 77 -11.13 1.79 14.24
C LYS A 77 -10.17 2.98 14.10
N THR A 78 -9.36 2.98 13.05
CA THR A 78 -8.44 4.08 12.73
C THR A 78 -9.22 5.37 12.45
N SER A 79 -10.24 5.32 11.59
CA SER A 79 -11.12 6.47 11.31
C SER A 79 -11.81 6.99 12.57
N ARG A 80 -12.35 6.09 13.41
CA ARG A 80 -12.98 6.48 14.69
C ARG A 80 -12.01 7.15 15.65
N HIS A 81 -10.75 6.68 15.69
CA HIS A 81 -9.71 7.28 16.51
C HIS A 81 -9.42 8.72 16.07
N ASN A 82 -9.35 8.96 14.75
CA ASN A 82 -9.07 10.28 14.17
C ASN A 82 -10.21 11.30 14.38
N GLU A 83 -11.45 10.85 14.62
CA GLU A 83 -12.59 11.72 14.93
C GLU A 83 -12.54 12.34 16.35
N ASN A 84 -11.58 11.96 17.19
CA ASN A 84 -11.41 12.45 18.57
C ASN A 84 -12.72 12.39 19.39
N LEU A 85 -13.49 11.32 19.24
CA LEU A 85 -14.76 11.15 19.93
C LEU A 85 -14.55 11.08 21.46
N PRO A 86 -15.49 11.64 22.27
CA PRO A 86 -15.45 11.51 23.73
C PRO A 86 -15.42 10.06 24.21
N ASP A 87 -14.74 9.79 25.33
CA ASP A 87 -14.52 8.42 25.85
C ASP A 87 -15.81 7.63 26.09
N LYS A 88 -16.90 8.30 26.48
CA LYS A 88 -18.24 7.68 26.62
C LYS A 88 -18.76 7.00 25.35
N TYR A 89 -18.25 7.36 24.17
CA TYR A 89 -18.61 6.74 22.88
C TYR A 89 -17.57 5.70 22.41
N LYS A 90 -16.49 5.48 23.17
CA LYS A 90 -15.45 4.49 22.86
C LYS A 90 -15.80 3.10 23.40
N GLU A 91 -16.55 3.02 24.50
CA GLU A 91 -16.78 1.78 25.26
C GLU A 91 -17.96 0.90 24.79
N CYS A 92 -18.75 1.34 23.80
CA CYS A 92 -19.87 0.53 23.32
C CYS A 92 -19.37 -0.57 22.37
N HIS A 93 -18.91 -1.69 22.93
CA HIS A 93 -18.58 -2.91 22.21
C HIS A 93 -19.83 -3.75 21.98
N GLN A 94 -20.62 -3.39 20.97
CA GLN A 94 -21.55 -4.35 20.38
C GLN A 94 -20.77 -5.16 19.34
N GLY A 95 -20.89 -6.49 19.43
CA GLY A 95 -20.31 -7.40 18.44
C GLY A 95 -20.85 -7.13 17.03
N PRO A 96 -20.19 -7.65 15.98
CA PRO A 96 -20.69 -7.53 14.62
C PRO A 96 -22.10 -8.12 14.50
N LEU A 97 -22.95 -7.47 13.70
CA LEU A 97 -24.27 -7.98 13.35
C LEU A 97 -24.15 -8.94 12.16
N TYR A 98 -24.87 -10.06 12.23
CA TYR A 98 -24.85 -11.10 11.20
C TYR A 98 -26.18 -11.18 10.47
N PHE A 99 -26.11 -11.30 9.15
CA PHE A 99 -27.24 -11.19 8.25
C PHE A 99 -27.17 -12.25 7.16
N TYR A 100 -28.10 -13.20 7.16
CA TYR A 100 -28.17 -14.34 6.23
C TYR A 100 -28.82 -14.02 4.87
N GLY A 101 -28.34 -14.58 3.77
CA GLY A 101 -29.01 -14.43 2.46
C GLY A 101 -28.70 -13.12 1.74
N PHE A 102 -27.43 -12.70 1.71
CA PHE A 102 -26.92 -11.65 0.84
C PHE A 102 -25.74 -12.21 0.03
N ASN A 103 -25.77 -12.06 -1.29
CA ASN A 103 -24.68 -12.45 -2.16
C ASN A 103 -24.22 -11.24 -2.98
N SER A 104 -22.92 -10.95 -2.92
CA SER A 104 -22.29 -9.92 -3.74
C SER A 104 -21.03 -10.49 -4.37
N LEU A 105 -21.06 -10.72 -5.68
CA LEU A 105 -19.87 -11.13 -6.43
C LEU A 105 -18.77 -10.05 -6.36
N PHE A 106 -19.15 -8.77 -6.25
CA PHE A 106 -18.23 -7.66 -6.08
C PHE A 106 -17.45 -7.76 -4.76
N LEU A 107 -18.14 -7.89 -3.62
CA LEU A 107 -17.49 -8.04 -2.32
C LEU A 107 -16.71 -9.35 -2.22
N TYR A 108 -17.27 -10.44 -2.75
CA TYR A 108 -16.59 -11.75 -2.75
C TYR A 108 -15.24 -11.68 -3.48
N ARG A 109 -15.20 -11.05 -4.67
CA ARG A 109 -13.95 -10.87 -5.41
C ARG A 109 -12.94 -10.01 -4.64
N ARG A 110 -13.39 -8.99 -3.91
CA ARG A 110 -12.52 -8.17 -3.04
C ARG A 110 -11.94 -9.00 -1.89
N LEU A 111 -12.80 -9.69 -1.14
CA LEU A 111 -12.40 -10.60 -0.08
C LEU A 111 -11.36 -11.60 -0.58
N TYR A 112 -11.61 -12.22 -1.74
CA TYR A 112 -10.66 -13.13 -2.36
C TYR A 112 -9.29 -12.47 -2.57
N ARG A 113 -9.23 -11.29 -3.21
CA ARG A 113 -7.95 -10.57 -3.44
C ARG A 113 -7.21 -10.19 -2.16
N CYS A 114 -7.93 -9.85 -1.10
CA CYS A 114 -7.37 -9.52 0.21
C CYS A 114 -6.74 -10.71 0.94
N HIS A 115 -7.21 -11.93 0.65
CA HIS A 115 -6.85 -13.16 1.37
C HIS A 115 -6.18 -14.23 0.50
N THR A 116 -5.95 -13.96 -0.79
CA THR A 116 -5.14 -14.85 -1.64
C THR A 116 -3.72 -14.94 -1.09
N THR A 117 -3.28 -16.16 -0.81
CA THR A 117 -1.90 -16.44 -0.41
C THR A 117 -0.97 -16.29 -1.61
N LEU A 118 0.11 -15.51 -1.45
CA LEU A 118 1.08 -15.22 -2.51
C LEU A 118 2.40 -15.99 -2.35
N ASP A 119 2.57 -16.72 -1.26
CA ASP A 119 3.78 -17.49 -0.94
C ASP A 119 4.05 -18.62 -1.94
N ALA A 120 2.97 -19.27 -2.40
CA ALA A 120 2.96 -20.36 -3.39
C ALA A 120 2.91 -19.87 -4.84
N PHE A 121 2.95 -18.55 -5.08
CA PHE A 121 2.96 -18.02 -6.44
C PHE A 121 4.28 -18.40 -7.12
N TYR A 122 4.18 -19.16 -8.21
CA TYR A 122 5.33 -19.55 -9.02
C TYR A 122 5.91 -18.31 -9.71
N ALA A 123 7.16 -18.00 -9.40
CA ALA A 123 7.93 -17.00 -10.10
C ALA A 123 8.66 -17.67 -11.26
N ASP A 124 8.23 -17.41 -12.49
CA ASP A 124 8.96 -17.84 -13.67
C ASP A 124 10.34 -17.14 -13.73
N THR A 125 11.33 -17.81 -14.31
CA THR A 125 12.66 -17.23 -14.52
C THR A 125 12.64 -16.01 -15.46
N GLY A 126 11.54 -15.85 -16.19
CA GLY A 126 11.18 -14.66 -16.96
C GLY A 126 11.90 -14.57 -18.31
N ASN A 127 11.50 -13.58 -19.10
CA ASN A 127 12.05 -13.30 -20.43
C ASN A 127 13.18 -12.24 -20.41
N VAL A 128 13.51 -11.71 -19.24
CA VAL A 128 14.52 -10.65 -19.09
C VAL A 128 15.89 -11.28 -18.83
N GLU A 129 16.86 -10.90 -19.64
CA GLU A 129 18.23 -11.40 -19.59
C GLU A 129 18.88 -11.11 -18.23
N ARG A 130 19.61 -12.10 -17.70
CA ARG A 130 20.30 -12.03 -16.40
C ARG A 130 21.79 -12.06 -16.63
N ILE A 131 22.47 -10.99 -16.23
CA ILE A 131 23.91 -10.86 -16.45
C ILE A 131 24.62 -10.66 -15.11
N LYS A 132 25.76 -11.31 -14.98
CA LYS A 132 26.72 -11.07 -13.91
C LYS A 132 27.98 -10.48 -14.56
N ASP A 133 28.61 -9.51 -13.89
CA ASP A 133 29.90 -8.96 -14.28
C ASP A 133 29.94 -8.40 -15.72
N ILE A 134 29.20 -7.31 -15.98
CA ILE A 134 29.19 -6.59 -17.27
C ILE A 134 30.14 -5.38 -17.23
N SER A 135 30.86 -5.11 -18.32
CA SER A 135 31.66 -3.89 -18.44
C SER A 135 30.78 -2.68 -18.70
N LEU A 136 31.22 -1.49 -18.29
CA LEU A 136 30.51 -0.23 -18.56
C LEU A 136 30.26 -0.03 -20.07
N LYS A 137 31.26 -0.36 -20.89
CA LYS A 137 31.18 -0.24 -22.36
C LYS A 137 30.11 -1.15 -22.95
N ASP A 138 30.06 -2.40 -22.52
CA ASP A 138 29.09 -3.36 -23.04
C ASP A 138 27.68 -3.02 -22.55
N PHE A 139 27.55 -2.55 -21.30
CA PHE A 139 26.29 -2.04 -20.78
C PHE A 139 25.73 -0.89 -21.64
N TYR A 140 26.54 0.12 -21.96
CA TYR A 140 26.12 1.23 -22.82
C TYR A 140 25.79 0.78 -24.25
N ASN A 141 26.59 -0.14 -24.81
CA ASN A 141 26.39 -0.58 -26.19
C ASN A 141 25.13 -1.42 -26.35
N GLU A 142 24.76 -2.22 -25.35
CA GLU A 142 23.70 -3.23 -25.50
C GLU A 142 22.41 -2.93 -24.73
N TYR A 143 22.47 -2.22 -23.60
CA TYR A 143 21.35 -2.12 -22.66
C TYR A 143 20.89 -0.70 -22.39
N ASP A 144 21.81 0.23 -22.14
CA ASP A 144 21.44 1.59 -21.74
C ASP A 144 20.52 2.26 -22.79
N ALA A 145 19.37 2.75 -22.32
CA ALA A 145 18.27 3.30 -23.12
C ALA A 145 17.75 2.40 -24.27
N LYS A 146 18.07 1.09 -24.28
CA LYS A 146 17.74 0.16 -25.39
C LYS A 146 16.82 -0.98 -24.97
N LYS A 147 17.17 -1.70 -23.89
CA LYS A 147 16.40 -2.86 -23.41
C LYS A 147 16.62 -3.12 -21.92
N PRO A 148 15.63 -3.69 -21.21
CA PRO A 148 15.78 -4.03 -19.79
C PRO A 148 16.75 -5.20 -19.58
N VAL A 149 17.46 -5.20 -18.44
CA VAL A 149 18.37 -6.27 -18.01
C VAL A 149 18.33 -6.44 -16.50
N MET A 150 18.47 -7.68 -16.03
CA MET A 150 18.65 -8.01 -14.62
C MET A 150 20.13 -8.20 -14.31
N LEU A 151 20.69 -7.28 -13.53
CA LEU A 151 22.10 -7.30 -13.14
C LEU A 151 22.28 -7.95 -11.77
N THR A 152 23.21 -8.88 -11.68
CA THR A 152 23.56 -9.60 -10.45
C THR A 152 24.96 -9.21 -9.97
N GLY A 153 25.23 -9.33 -8.67
CA GLY A 153 26.55 -9.05 -8.08
C GLY A 153 26.80 -7.59 -7.66
N LEU A 154 26.11 -6.62 -8.27
CA LEU A 154 26.39 -5.18 -8.03
C LEU A 154 26.14 -4.68 -6.61
N ALA A 155 25.29 -5.37 -5.85
CA ALA A 155 24.94 -5.01 -4.48
C ALA A 155 25.54 -5.97 -3.43
N ASP A 156 26.39 -6.92 -3.81
CA ASP A 156 26.87 -7.99 -2.91
C ASP A 156 27.69 -7.45 -1.73
N THR A 157 28.40 -6.35 -1.94
CA THR A 157 29.20 -5.69 -0.90
C THR A 157 28.39 -4.75 -0.01
N TRP A 158 27.11 -4.48 -0.34
CA TRP A 158 26.29 -3.54 0.40
C TRP A 158 25.94 -4.09 1.77
N SER A 159 26.26 -3.33 2.82
CA SER A 159 25.85 -3.72 4.18
C SER A 159 24.33 -3.70 4.34
N ALA A 160 23.61 -2.96 3.49
CA ALA A 160 22.15 -2.97 3.38
C ALA A 160 21.57 -4.39 3.24
N ARG A 161 22.26 -5.31 2.53
CA ARG A 161 21.81 -6.70 2.37
C ARG A 161 21.62 -7.44 3.70
N ARG A 162 22.38 -7.06 4.74
CA ARG A 162 22.30 -7.67 6.08
C ARG A 162 21.55 -6.79 7.07
N LYS A 163 21.70 -5.47 6.96
CA LYS A 163 21.15 -4.50 7.92
C LYS A 163 19.71 -4.11 7.66
N TRP A 164 19.25 -4.12 6.40
CA TRP A 164 17.91 -3.65 6.04
C TRP A 164 16.88 -4.78 6.17
N THR A 165 16.83 -5.38 7.36
CA THR A 165 15.74 -6.27 7.76
C THR A 165 14.68 -5.48 8.51
N THR A 166 13.44 -5.94 8.52
CA THR A 166 12.34 -5.28 9.24
C THR A 166 12.68 -5.06 10.72
N ASP A 167 13.28 -6.05 11.37
CA ASP A 167 13.62 -5.99 12.79
C ASP A 167 14.74 -4.98 13.09
N GLN A 168 15.79 -4.93 12.27
CA GLN A 168 16.89 -3.98 12.46
C GLN A 168 16.46 -2.55 12.15
N LEU A 169 15.66 -2.36 11.10
CA LEU A 169 15.08 -1.05 10.79
C LEU A 169 14.12 -0.60 11.89
N LEU A 170 13.36 -1.53 12.50
CA LEU A 170 12.47 -1.23 13.61
C LEU A 170 13.23 -0.78 14.86
N LEU A 171 14.32 -1.49 15.18
CA LEU A 171 15.17 -1.15 16.31
C LEU A 171 15.80 0.23 16.15
N ASN A 172 16.32 0.54 14.96
CA ASN A 172 17.12 1.75 14.73
C ASN A 172 16.29 2.99 14.37
N TYR A 173 15.15 2.79 13.68
CA TYR A 173 14.38 3.89 13.07
C TYR A 173 12.88 3.84 13.42
N GLY A 174 12.49 3.03 14.41
CA GLY A 174 11.09 2.81 14.78
C GLY A 174 10.27 4.08 15.05
N ASP A 175 10.88 5.10 15.65
CA ASP A 175 10.22 6.37 15.96
C ASP A 175 10.27 7.42 14.85
N LEU A 176 11.04 7.18 13.78
CA LEU A 176 11.12 8.09 12.64
C LEU A 176 9.90 7.94 11.73
N ALA A 177 9.44 9.07 11.20
CA ALA A 177 8.29 9.12 10.31
C ALA A 177 8.74 8.97 8.85
N PHE A 178 8.18 8.00 8.16
CA PHE A 178 8.41 7.76 6.74
C PHE A 178 7.16 8.10 5.94
N LYS A 179 7.34 8.67 4.75
CA LYS A 179 6.25 9.00 3.84
C LYS A 179 5.63 7.72 3.28
N ILE A 180 4.32 7.67 3.35
CA ILE A 180 3.51 6.57 2.82
C ILE A 180 2.95 6.99 1.46
N SER A 181 3.05 6.10 0.48
CA SER A 181 2.42 6.26 -0.82
C SER A 181 1.05 5.59 -0.87
N LYS A 182 0.10 6.31 -1.44
CA LYS A 182 -1.21 5.83 -1.87
C LYS A 182 -1.70 6.71 -3.01
N ARG A 183 -2.71 6.26 -3.76
CA ARG A 183 -3.45 7.05 -4.76
C ARG A 183 -4.28 8.18 -4.11
N SER A 184 -3.64 9.05 -3.34
CA SER A 184 -4.22 10.23 -2.68
C SER A 184 -3.30 11.41 -2.92
N SER A 185 -3.88 12.59 -3.14
CA SER A 185 -3.13 13.85 -3.30
C SER A 185 -2.50 14.34 -1.99
N ARG A 186 -2.85 13.72 -0.85
CA ARG A 186 -2.39 14.15 0.47
C ARG A 186 -1.12 13.42 0.88
N LYS A 187 -0.13 14.19 1.34
CA LYS A 187 1.10 13.66 1.91
C LYS A 187 0.81 13.12 3.31
N MET A 188 1.10 11.84 3.50
CA MET A 188 0.92 11.15 4.77
C MET A 188 2.23 10.48 5.18
N SER A 189 2.48 10.47 6.47
CA SER A 189 3.62 9.76 7.05
C SER A 189 3.17 8.84 8.16
N MET A 190 3.96 7.81 8.45
CA MET A 190 3.74 6.89 9.56
C MET A 190 5.07 6.66 10.26
N LYS A 191 5.07 6.56 11.59
CA LYS A 191 6.29 6.10 12.28
C LYS A 191 6.60 4.69 11.81
N PHE A 192 7.88 4.36 11.64
CA PHE A 192 8.24 3.03 11.13
C PHE A 192 7.69 1.90 12.01
N LYS A 193 7.62 2.07 13.33
CA LYS A 193 7.01 1.11 14.25
C LYS A 193 5.50 0.90 14.05
N ASP A 194 4.78 1.99 13.77
CA ASP A 194 3.36 1.92 13.47
C ASP A 194 3.14 1.26 12.10
N TYR A 195 4.04 1.50 11.14
CA TYR A 195 4.02 0.88 9.82
C TYR A 195 4.31 -0.62 9.86
N VAL A 196 5.30 -1.06 10.64
CA VAL A 196 5.54 -2.49 10.88
C VAL A 196 4.34 -3.15 11.55
N SER A 197 3.70 -2.46 12.49
CA SER A 197 2.47 -2.96 13.12
C SER A 197 1.34 -3.11 12.10
N TYR A 198 1.15 -2.11 11.23
CA TYR A 198 0.20 -2.16 10.12
C TYR A 198 0.45 -3.33 9.17
N MET A 199 1.70 -3.53 8.73
CA MET A 199 2.06 -4.61 7.79
C MET A 199 1.68 -6.01 8.32
N LYS A 200 1.71 -6.21 9.64
CA LYS A 200 1.42 -7.51 10.29
C LYS A 200 -0.06 -7.87 10.34
N VAL A 201 -0.96 -6.90 10.29
CA VAL A 201 -2.39 -7.11 10.61
C VAL A 201 -3.35 -6.74 9.48
N GLN A 202 -2.88 -5.99 8.49
CA GLN A 202 -3.73 -5.53 7.38
C GLN A 202 -4.10 -6.66 6.41
N HIS A 203 -5.28 -6.53 5.80
CA HIS A 203 -5.76 -7.36 4.70
C HIS A 203 -6.25 -6.48 3.54
N ASP A 204 -5.52 -5.42 3.24
CA ASP A 204 -5.88 -4.46 2.19
C ASP A 204 -5.66 -5.09 0.80
N GLU A 205 -6.57 -4.77 -0.13
CA GLU A 205 -6.46 -5.16 -1.54
C GLU A 205 -5.22 -4.52 -2.19
N ASP A 206 -4.98 -3.25 -1.86
CA ASP A 206 -3.82 -2.46 -2.30
C ASP A 206 -3.22 -1.78 -1.05
N PRO A 207 -2.36 -2.48 -0.30
CA PRO A 207 -1.82 -1.97 0.95
C PRO A 207 -0.99 -0.70 0.75
N LEU A 208 -1.04 0.18 1.75
CA LEU A 208 -0.07 1.26 1.92
C LEU A 208 1.37 0.74 1.86
N TYR A 209 2.26 1.50 1.22
CA TYR A 209 3.70 1.23 1.21
C TYR A 209 4.54 2.48 1.45
N ILE A 210 5.71 2.32 2.05
CA ILE A 210 6.71 3.40 2.15
C ILE A 210 7.29 3.62 0.75
N PHE A 211 7.25 4.86 0.30
CA PHE A 211 7.93 5.33 -0.91
C PHE A 211 8.47 6.72 -0.59
N TYR A 212 9.72 6.78 -0.14
CA TYR A 212 10.23 7.98 0.50
C TYR A 212 11.51 8.49 -0.12
N GLU A 213 11.41 9.65 -0.73
CA GLU A 213 12.52 10.34 -1.37
C GLU A 213 13.51 10.95 -0.37
N LYS A 214 13.01 11.40 0.79
CA LYS A 214 13.82 12.10 1.81
C LYS A 214 14.35 11.18 2.92
N PHE A 215 14.50 9.89 2.62
CA PHE A 215 14.94 8.91 3.61
C PHE A 215 16.38 9.16 4.07
N GLY A 216 17.24 9.70 3.19
CA GLY A 216 18.63 10.01 3.51
C GLY A 216 18.78 11.22 4.42
N GLU A 217 17.86 12.18 4.36
CA GLU A 217 17.83 13.34 5.23
C GLU A 217 17.22 12.97 6.59
N THR A 218 16.25 12.05 6.60
CA THR A 218 15.58 11.56 7.81
C THR A 218 16.44 10.56 8.59
N ALA A 219 17.16 9.69 7.89
CA ALA A 219 18.02 8.66 8.46
C ALA A 219 19.36 8.59 7.67
N PRO A 220 20.28 9.55 7.89
CA PRO A 220 21.52 9.65 7.11
C PRO A 220 22.43 8.42 7.15
N SER A 221 22.35 7.61 8.20
CA SER A 221 23.08 6.35 8.31
C SER A 221 22.70 5.34 7.22
N LEU A 222 21.47 5.37 6.69
CA LEU A 222 21.05 4.49 5.59
C LEU A 222 21.85 4.76 4.31
N LEU A 223 22.29 6.00 4.07
CA LEU A 223 23.10 6.34 2.89
C LEU A 223 24.49 5.72 2.94
N LYS A 224 24.95 5.24 4.11
CA LYS A 224 26.24 4.56 4.26
C LYS A 224 26.14 3.06 3.98
N ASP A 225 24.93 2.53 3.83
CA ASP A 225 24.71 1.09 3.70
C ASP A 225 24.73 0.59 2.25
N TYR A 226 24.70 1.51 1.28
CA TYR A 226 24.76 1.23 -0.15
C TYR A 226 25.62 2.28 -0.89
N CYS A 227 25.95 2.02 -2.15
CA CYS A 227 26.58 2.98 -3.05
C CYS A 227 25.90 2.92 -4.42
N VAL A 228 26.01 3.99 -5.23
CA VAL A 228 25.53 3.94 -6.61
C VAL A 228 26.46 3.00 -7.41
N PRO A 229 25.93 1.96 -8.08
CA PRO A 229 26.76 1.07 -8.89
C PRO A 229 27.53 1.82 -9.97
N HIS A 230 28.73 1.33 -10.32
CA HIS A 230 29.61 1.97 -11.30
C HIS A 230 28.96 2.19 -12.68
N LEU A 231 27.95 1.39 -13.04
CA LEU A 231 27.18 1.52 -14.28
C LEU A 231 26.25 2.74 -14.32
N PHE A 232 25.93 3.32 -13.16
CA PHE A 232 24.88 4.35 -13.01
C PHE A 232 25.41 5.62 -12.33
N GLN A 233 26.72 5.86 -12.40
CA GLN A 233 27.36 7.02 -11.76
C GLN A 233 27.15 8.32 -12.51
N GLU A 234 26.88 8.26 -13.82
CA GLU A 234 26.57 9.45 -14.60
C GLU A 234 25.17 9.95 -14.24
N ASP A 235 25.12 11.22 -13.82
CA ASP A 235 23.92 11.85 -13.28
C ASP A 235 23.82 13.28 -13.80
N PHE A 236 23.18 13.44 -14.97
CA PHE A 236 23.05 14.76 -15.60
C PHE A 236 22.24 15.76 -14.78
N PHE A 237 21.44 15.32 -13.82
CA PHE A 237 20.70 16.23 -12.95
C PHE A 237 21.57 16.81 -11.83
N ASP A 238 22.80 16.35 -11.65
CA ASP A 238 23.72 16.86 -10.62
C ASP A 238 24.20 18.29 -10.88
N ILE A 239 24.06 18.80 -12.12
CA ILE A 239 24.33 20.22 -12.43
C ILE A 239 23.25 21.16 -11.87
N LEU A 240 22.10 20.64 -11.46
CA LEU A 240 21.01 21.45 -10.92
C LEU A 240 21.22 21.70 -9.42
N ASP A 241 20.88 22.91 -8.99
CA ASP A 241 20.79 23.23 -7.56
C ASP A 241 19.87 22.23 -6.84
N THR A 242 20.19 21.93 -5.58
CA THR A 242 19.48 20.90 -4.79
C THR A 242 17.97 21.15 -4.68
N ASP A 243 17.53 22.41 -4.66
CA ASP A 243 16.12 22.81 -4.60
C ASP A 243 15.39 22.70 -5.96
N LYS A 244 16.14 22.71 -7.06
CA LYS A 244 15.60 22.57 -8.44
C LYS A 244 15.66 21.14 -8.95
N ARG A 245 16.56 20.33 -8.40
CA ARG A 245 16.75 18.94 -8.79
C ARG A 245 15.52 18.09 -8.45
N PRO A 246 14.93 17.36 -9.42
CA PRO A 246 13.88 16.39 -9.14
C PRO A 246 14.35 15.32 -8.15
N SER A 247 13.41 14.77 -7.37
CA SER A 247 13.72 13.59 -6.54
C SER A 247 14.21 12.45 -7.42
N TYR A 248 15.26 11.74 -6.97
CA TYR A 248 15.99 10.78 -7.81
C TYR A 248 16.34 9.46 -7.09
N ARG A 249 16.06 9.35 -5.80
CA ARG A 249 16.31 8.16 -4.98
C ARG A 249 15.16 7.94 -4.01
N TRP A 250 14.78 6.70 -3.79
CA TRP A 250 13.66 6.35 -2.91
C TRP A 250 13.98 5.10 -2.08
N LEU A 251 13.60 5.14 -0.80
CA LEU A 251 13.45 3.93 0.01
C LEU A 251 12.03 3.38 -0.21
N ILE A 252 11.94 2.11 -0.60
CA ILE A 252 10.66 1.44 -0.88
C ILE A 252 10.51 0.23 0.03
N ILE A 253 9.48 0.23 0.89
CA ILE A 253 9.17 -0.88 1.80
C ILE A 253 7.67 -1.12 1.76
N GLY A 254 7.23 -2.32 1.38
CA GLY A 254 5.82 -2.66 1.20
C GLY A 254 5.51 -4.10 1.63
N PRO A 255 4.34 -4.38 2.21
CA PRO A 255 3.89 -5.75 2.43
C PRO A 255 3.47 -6.40 1.10
N GLU A 256 3.15 -7.69 1.14
CA GLU A 256 2.49 -8.42 0.06
C GLU A 256 1.29 -7.65 -0.50
N ARG A 257 1.03 -7.77 -1.81
CA ARG A 257 0.00 -7.06 -2.60
C ARG A 257 0.28 -5.57 -2.86
N SER A 258 1.21 -4.93 -2.16
CA SER A 258 1.56 -3.53 -2.47
C SER A 258 2.35 -3.42 -3.78
N GLY A 259 2.22 -2.30 -4.48
CA GLY A 259 2.94 -2.08 -5.74
C GLY A 259 2.67 -0.72 -6.36
N ALA A 260 3.29 -0.51 -7.53
CA ALA A 260 3.04 0.64 -8.39
C ALA A 260 2.24 0.19 -9.63
N SER A 261 1.32 1.03 -10.11
CA SER A 261 0.64 0.80 -11.39
C SER A 261 1.62 0.98 -12.56
N TRP A 262 1.25 0.49 -13.74
CA TRP A 262 1.97 0.79 -14.98
C TRP A 262 2.17 2.30 -15.18
N HIS A 263 3.41 2.69 -15.48
CA HIS A 263 3.80 4.08 -15.73
C HIS A 263 5.11 4.13 -16.53
N VAL A 264 5.43 5.34 -17.02
CA VAL A 264 6.75 5.72 -17.51
C VAL A 264 7.34 6.68 -16.48
N ASP A 265 8.64 6.54 -16.20
CA ASP A 265 9.30 7.43 -15.24
C ASP A 265 9.25 8.89 -15.71
N PRO A 266 9.08 9.85 -14.77
CA PRO A 266 9.01 11.27 -15.10
C PRO A 266 10.25 11.73 -15.87
N ALA A 267 10.07 12.71 -16.76
CA ALA A 267 11.15 13.26 -17.59
C ALA A 267 11.88 12.22 -18.46
N LEU A 268 11.29 11.04 -18.67
CA LEU A 268 11.86 9.94 -19.46
C LEU A 268 13.22 9.46 -18.93
N THR A 269 13.45 9.55 -17.62
CA THR A 269 14.67 9.03 -17.00
C THR A 269 14.70 7.51 -17.03
N SER A 270 15.89 6.93 -17.17
CA SER A 270 16.13 5.53 -16.84
C SER A 270 16.19 5.33 -15.32
N ALA A 271 15.92 4.10 -14.84
CA ALA A 271 15.99 3.76 -13.44
C ALA A 271 16.69 2.41 -13.20
N TRP A 272 17.36 2.29 -12.05
CA TRP A 272 17.84 1.02 -11.51
C TRP A 272 17.14 0.74 -10.17
N ASN A 273 16.74 -0.52 -9.95
CA ASN A 273 16.04 -0.95 -8.74
C ASN A 273 16.77 -2.13 -8.10
N THR A 274 17.25 -1.94 -6.87
CA THR A 274 17.91 -3.01 -6.09
C THR A 274 16.93 -3.60 -5.07
N LEU A 275 16.52 -4.85 -5.30
CA LEU A 275 15.73 -5.62 -4.35
C LEU A 275 16.62 -6.25 -3.28
N LEU A 276 16.42 -5.87 -2.01
CA LEU A 276 17.22 -6.37 -0.88
C LEU A 276 16.52 -7.49 -0.10
N CYS A 277 15.20 -7.45 0.00
CA CYS A 277 14.41 -8.41 0.75
C CYS A 277 13.08 -8.68 0.03
N GLY A 278 12.61 -9.93 0.07
CA GLY A 278 11.36 -10.35 -0.55
C GLY A 278 11.50 -10.63 -2.04
N ARG A 279 10.38 -10.50 -2.76
CA ARG A 279 10.22 -10.78 -4.19
C ARG A 279 9.37 -9.67 -4.82
N LYS A 280 9.71 -9.26 -6.04
CA LYS A 280 8.99 -8.27 -6.86
C LYS A 280 8.81 -8.83 -8.26
#